data_AF-A0A1E5QJY0-F1
#
_entry.id   AF-A0A1E5QJY0-F1
#
_cell.length_a   1.000
_cell.length_b   1.000
_cell.length_c   1.000
_cell.angle_alpha   90.00
_cell.angle_beta   90.00
_cell.angle_gamma   90.00
#
_symmetry.space_group_name_H-M   'P 1'
#
loop_
_entity.id
_entity.type
_entity.pdbx_description
1 polymer ?
#
loop_
_entity_poly.entity_id
_entity_poly.type
_entity_poly.pdbx_seq_one_letter_code
_entity_poly.pdbx_strand_id
1 'polypeptide(L)' 'MKMPRDLSGEVLAKALEKLGYTVDRQTGSHIRLTTQENGEHHITIPNHSPIKIGTLGAILRDIENHFDITREELLLQLFS' A
#
# COMPACT_ATOMS: atom_id res chain seq x y z
N MET A 1 -9.04 10.42 9.17
CA MET A 1 -9.21 10.85 7.73
C MET A 1 -10.15 9.90 6.98
N LYS A 2 -10.84 10.34 5.90
CA LYS A 2 -11.59 9.43 5.00
C LYS A 2 -10.67 8.89 3.90
N MET A 3 -10.80 7.62 3.57
CA MET A 3 -10.01 6.99 2.51
C MET A 3 -10.40 7.50 1.12
N PRO A 4 -9.43 7.82 0.24
CA PRO A 4 -9.73 8.17 -1.15
C PRO A 4 -10.41 6.98 -1.84
N ARG A 5 -11.58 7.21 -2.44
CA ARG A 5 -12.37 6.14 -3.10
C ARG A 5 -11.89 5.85 -4.53
N ASP A 6 -11.01 6.70 -5.04
CA ASP A 6 -10.49 6.77 -6.40
C ASP A 6 -8.96 6.56 -6.48
N LEU A 7 -8.37 5.96 -5.44
CA LEU A 7 -6.93 5.71 -5.37
C LEU A 7 -6.47 4.72 -6.45
N SER A 8 -5.47 5.10 -7.26
CA SER A 8 -4.85 4.20 -8.22
C SER A 8 -3.72 3.36 -7.61
N GLY A 9 -3.39 2.24 -8.27
CA GLY A 9 -2.26 1.37 -7.91
C GLY A 9 -0.94 2.12 -7.80
N GLU A 10 -0.63 2.98 -8.77
CA GLU A 10 0.63 3.73 -8.83
C GLU A 10 0.71 4.78 -7.71
N VAL A 11 -0.39 5.47 -7.42
CA VAL A 11 -0.43 6.45 -6.32
C VAL A 11 -0.25 5.76 -4.98
N LEU A 12 -0.88 4.59 -4.78
CA LEU A 12 -0.67 3.80 -3.56
C LEU A 12 0.78 3.30 -3.46
N ALA A 13 1.34 2.74 -4.53
CA ALA A 13 2.73 2.25 -4.56
C ALA A 13 3.71 3.37 -4.19
N LYS A 14 3.53 4.57 -4.76
CA LYS A 14 4.35 5.74 -4.45
C LYS A 14 4.18 6.22 -3.00
N ALA A 15 2.95 6.23 -2.47
CA ALA A 15 2.72 6.63 -1.09
C ALA A 15 3.41 5.68 -0.09
N LEU A 16 3.48 4.40 -0.43
CA LEU A 16 4.11 3.36 0.40
C LEU A 16 5.63 3.47 0.48
N GLU A 17 6.28 4.25 -0.39
CA GLU A 17 7.70 4.61 -0.25
C GLU A 17 7.98 5.28 1.11
N LYS A 18 6.99 5.98 1.71
CA LYS A 18 7.11 6.57 3.05
C LYS A 18 7.25 5.54 4.19
N LEU A 19 6.94 4.27 3.91
CA LEU A 19 7.08 3.11 4.80
C LEU A 19 8.24 2.18 4.35
N GLY A 20 9.18 2.72 3.57
CA GLY A 20 10.33 1.98 3.07
C GLY A 20 10.00 0.93 2.01
N TYR A 21 8.76 0.87 1.50
CA TYR A 21 8.46 -0.02 0.38
C TYR A 21 9.12 0.47 -0.90
N THR A 22 9.74 -0.46 -1.61
CA THR A 22 10.33 -0.23 -2.92
C THR A 22 9.74 -1.21 -3.92
N VAL A 23 9.65 -0.83 -5.20
CA VAL A 23 9.14 -1.71 -6.25
C VAL A 23 10.22 -2.72 -6.63
N ASP A 24 9.95 -4.00 -6.39
CA ASP A 24 10.85 -5.08 -6.83
C ASP A 24 10.69 -5.37 -8.32
N ARG A 25 9.42 -5.48 -8.76
CA ARG A 25 9.05 -5.84 -10.14
C ARG A 25 7.59 -5.54 -10.42
N GLN A 26 7.28 -5.44 -11.71
CA GLN A 26 5.92 -5.42 -12.21
C GLN A 26 5.72 -6.55 -13.22
N THR A 27 4.66 -7.33 -13.04
CA THR A 27 4.25 -8.38 -13.99
C THR A 27 2.81 -8.16 -14.40
N GLY A 28 2.60 -7.82 -15.69
CA GLY A 28 1.29 -7.40 -16.18
C GLY A 28 0.75 -6.20 -15.40
N SER A 29 -0.48 -6.29 -14.91
CA SER A 29 -1.13 -5.24 -14.14
C SER A 29 -0.90 -5.34 -12.63
N HIS A 30 0.16 -6.00 -12.15
CA HIS A 30 0.46 -6.13 -10.72
C HIS A 30 1.88 -5.68 -10.40
N ILE A 31 2.02 -4.86 -9.37
CA ILE A 31 3.27 -4.31 -8.86
C ILE A 31 3.59 -5.03 -7.54
N ARG A 32 4.79 -5.59 -7.43
CA ARG A 32 5.32 -6.19 -6.20
C ARG A 32 6.18 -5.15 -5.50
N LEU A 33 5.89 -4.87 -4.24
CA LEU A 33 6.73 -4.02 -3.39
C LEU A 33 7.26 -4.79 -2.19
N THR A 34 8.43 -4.38 -1.73
CA THR A 34 9.11 -4.93 -0.55
C THR A 34 9.62 -3.82 0.33
N THR A 35 9.42 -3.98 1.65
CA THR A 35 10.10 -3.20 2.68
C THR A 35 10.94 -4.13 3.54
N GLN A 36 12.01 -3.59 4.12
CA GLN A 36 12.80 -4.26 5.16
C GLN A 36 12.55 -3.62 6.54
N GLU A 37 11.72 -2.58 6.61
CA GLU A 37 11.32 -1.94 7.86
C GLU A 37 10.41 -2.85 8.67
N ASN A 38 10.70 -2.97 9.96
CA ASN A 38 10.02 -3.91 10.87
C ASN A 38 10.09 -5.39 10.41
N GLY A 39 11.13 -5.74 9.64
CA GLY A 39 11.29 -7.07 9.02
C GLY A 39 10.93 -7.06 7.54
N GLU A 40 11.31 -8.13 6.82
CA GLU A 40 10.98 -8.27 5.41
C GLU A 40 9.48 -8.46 5.22
N HIS A 41 8.87 -7.59 4.42
CA HIS A 41 7.46 -7.70 4.09
C HIS A 41 7.18 -7.35 2.64
N HIS A 42 6.25 -8.09 2.06
CA HIS A 42 5.94 -8.07 0.65
C HIS A 42 4.47 -7.81 0.41
N ILE A 43 4.17 -6.86 -0.45
CA ILE A 43 2.80 -6.58 -0.87
C ILE A 43 2.69 -6.58 -2.39
N THR A 44 1.53 -7.00 -2.89
CA THR A 44 1.22 -6.95 -4.32
C THR A 44 0.02 -6.06 -4.55
N ILE A 45 0.20 -5.03 -5.37
CA ILE A 45 -0.81 -4.01 -5.66
C ILE A 45 -1.25 -4.15 -7.12
N PRO A 46 -2.56 -4.21 -7.43
CA PRO A 46 -3.01 -4.09 -8.82
C PRO A 46 -2.76 -2.67 -9.33
N ASN A 47 -2.08 -2.55 -10.48
CA ASN A 47 -1.91 -1.29 -11.20
C ASN A 47 -3.20 -0.93 -11.97
N HIS A 48 -4.29 -0.70 -11.25
CA HIS A 48 -5.58 -0.26 -11.77
C HIS A 48 -5.92 1.14 -11.22
N SER A 49 -6.79 1.85 -11.94
CA SER A 49 -7.32 3.15 -11.51
C SER A 49 -8.85 3.18 -11.65
N PRO A 50 -9.61 3.13 -10.55
CA PRO A 50 -9.18 2.97 -9.16
C PRO A 50 -8.96 1.50 -8.77
N ILE A 51 -8.22 1.28 -7.67
CA ILE A 51 -8.22 0.00 -6.97
C ILE A 51 -9.62 -0.21 -6.37
N LYS A 52 -10.17 -1.43 -6.52
CA LYS A 52 -11.44 -1.78 -5.86
C LYS A 52 -11.32 -1.61 -4.34
N ILE A 53 -12.32 -1.02 -3.71
CA ILE A 53 -12.32 -0.70 -2.26
C ILE A 53 -12.00 -1.93 -1.40
N GLY A 54 -12.54 -3.10 -1.73
CA GLY A 54 -12.24 -4.35 -1.00
C GLY A 54 -10.77 -4.76 -1.08
N THR A 55 -10.16 -4.62 -2.27
CA THR A 55 -8.74 -4.90 -2.49
C THR A 55 -7.85 -3.90 -1.75
N LEU A 56 -8.19 -2.60 -1.83
CA LEU A 56 -7.49 -1.57 -1.07
C LEU A 56 -7.59 -1.81 0.44
N GLY A 57 -8.78 -2.21 0.92
CA GLY A 57 -9.01 -2.55 2.32
C GLY A 57 -8.09 -3.67 2.80
N ALA A 58 -7.99 -4.75 2.03
CA ALA A 58 -7.13 -5.89 2.31
C ALA A 58 -5.63 -5.52 2.31
N ILE A 59 -5.16 -4.79 1.29
CA ILE A 59 -3.76 -4.34 1.20
C ILE A 59 -3.39 -3.51 2.43
N LEU A 60 -4.20 -2.52 2.79
CA LEU A 60 -3.94 -1.68 3.96
C LEU A 60 -4.03 -2.47 5.27
N ARG A 61 -4.89 -3.48 5.36
CA ARG A 61 -4.97 -4.35 6.55
C ARG A 61 -3.70 -5.18 6.73
N ASP A 62 -3.12 -5.64 5.63
CA ASP A 62 -1.84 -6.36 5.63
C ASP A 62 -0.72 -5.47 6.17
N ILE A 63 -0.64 -4.24 5.67
CA ILE A 63 0.34 -3.24 6.10
C ILE A 63 0.15 -2.84 7.58
N GLU A 64 -1.10 -2.63 8.03
CA GLU A 64 -1.41 -2.39 9.45
C GLU A 64 -0.83 -3.48 10.35
N ASN A 65 -1.06 -4.74 9.99
CA ASN A 65 -0.61 -5.87 10.80
C ASN A 65 0.93 -5.97 10.80
N HIS A 66 1.58 -5.68 9.67
CA HIS A 66 3.05 -5.71 9.57
C HIS A 66 3.70 -4.62 10.42
N PHE A 67 3.17 -3.39 10.39
CA PHE A 67 3.74 -2.27 11.14
C PHE A 67 3.19 -2.13 12.56
N ASP A 68 2.20 -2.94 12.95
CA ASP A 68 1.45 -2.84 14.20
C ASP A 68 0.88 -1.43 14.44
N ILE A 69 0.25 -0.87 13.41
CA ILE A 69 -0.36 0.48 13.44
C ILE A 69 -1.83 0.43 13.06
N THR A 70 -2.58 1.43 13.51
CA THR A 70 -3.99 1.59 13.17
C THR A 70 -4.20 2.09 11.74
N ARG A 71 -5.41 1.88 11.20
CA ARG A 71 -5.82 2.46 9.90
C ARG A 71 -5.60 3.96 9.85
N GLU A 72 -5.85 4.67 10.95
CA GLU A 72 -5.73 6.13 10.99
C GLU A 72 -4.28 6.58 10.92
N GLU A 73 -3.40 5.96 11.71
CA GLU A 73 -1.95 6.22 11.67
C GLU A 73 -1.37 5.93 10.30
N LEU A 74 -1.74 4.80 9.69
CA LEU A 74 -1.31 4.43 8.34
C LEU A 74 -1.72 5.50 7.32
N LEU A 75 -2.99 5.94 7.33
CA LEU A 75 -3.46 6.96 6.39
C LEU A 75 -2.77 8.31 6.60
N LEU A 76 -2.49 8.69 7.84
CA LEU A 76 -1.74 9.90 8.16
C LEU A 76 -0.31 9.83 7.61
N GLN A 77 0.37 8.69 7.76
CA GLN A 77 1.72 8.54 7.21
C GLN A 77 1.71 8.61 5.68
N LEU A 78 0.81 7.88 5.02
CA LEU A 78 0.77 7.81 3.55
C LEU A 78 0.38 9.14 2.89
N PHE A 79 -0.59 9.88 3.44
CA PHE A 79 -1.22 11.02 2.77
C PHE A 79 -1.10 12.37 3.50
N SER A 80 -0.18 12.47 4.47
CA SER A 80 0.29 13.78 4.99
C SER A 80 1.21 14.51 4.01
#